data_AF-A0A923TDW6-F1
#
_entry.id   AF-A0A923TDW6-F1
#
_cell.length_a   1.000
_cell.length_b   1.000
_cell.length_c   1.000
_cell.angle_alpha   90.00
_cell.angle_beta   90.00
_cell.angle_gamma   90.00
#
_symmetry.space_group_name_H-M   'P 1'
#
loop_
_entity.id
_entity.type
_entity.pdbx_description
1 polymer ?
#
loop_
_entity_poly.entity_id
_entity_poly.type
_entity_poly.pdbx_seq_one_letter_code
_entity_poly.pdbx_strand_id
1 'polypeptide(L)'
;MTLKVAVLPEKLRGERQAEKISYSNTGHIFHSTENKAGVRIYVLGPFKAPDQEKAEIKRKQVMITEELLAAGLNGLPIIGLKMRGMQMNPAAKIKTVNISVRPKPFPEDQIEADRQTAALFGITESDERALAGTGPTLMQFFSLITATPGLTDMLKSVIDVPFWSILNSGLKPNIDLRTIPFEKEITGERWSLPLATKIFALLLEPRIAGKSSLLCQLAVIDPRPPFQTSAGVIGLAAGAPDGKGPVLTLQLVATHAAVDAAPLAS
;
A
#
# COMPACT_ATOMS: atom_id res chain seq x y z
N MET A 1 -30.22 -4.14 25.82
CA MET A 1 -29.32 -5.28 25.55
C MET A 1 -27.94 -4.89 26.05
N THR A 2 -27.51 -5.52 27.13
CA THR A 2 -26.29 -5.15 27.86
C THR A 2 -25.08 -5.80 27.19
N LEU A 3 -24.22 -4.99 26.57
CA LEU A 3 -22.93 -5.42 26.04
C LEU A 3 -21.97 -5.64 27.20
N LYS A 4 -21.64 -6.91 27.47
CA LYS A 4 -20.53 -7.26 28.36
C LYS A 4 -19.24 -7.19 27.56
N VAL A 5 -18.35 -6.30 28.00
CA VAL A 5 -16.98 -6.12 27.50
C VAL A 5 -16.11 -7.25 28.04
N ALA A 6 -15.39 -7.94 27.17
CA ALA A 6 -14.31 -8.84 27.55
C ALA A 6 -12.99 -8.28 27.00
N VAL A 7 -12.04 -8.06 27.90
CA VAL A 7 -10.68 -7.61 27.56
C VAL A 7 -9.97 -8.78 26.85
N LEU A 8 -9.34 -8.49 25.70
CA LEU A 8 -8.49 -9.45 24.99
C LEU A 8 -7.44 -10.05 25.93
N PRO A 9 -7.12 -11.36 25.83
CA PRO A 9 -5.98 -11.92 26.53
C PRO A 9 -4.70 -11.20 26.13
N GLU A 10 -3.86 -10.89 27.12
CA GLU A 10 -2.60 -10.15 27.00
C GLU A 10 -1.61 -10.72 25.95
N LYS A 11 -1.83 -11.97 25.52
CA LYS A 11 -0.99 -12.72 24.57
C LYS A 11 -1.10 -12.33 23.08
N LEU A 12 -1.95 -11.36 22.71
CA LEU A 12 -2.07 -10.88 21.31
C LEU A 12 -1.55 -9.45 21.07
N ARG A 13 -1.05 -8.76 22.10
CA ARG A 13 -0.20 -7.58 21.88
C ARG A 13 1.17 -8.09 21.44
N GLY A 14 1.49 -7.90 20.17
CA GLY A 14 2.81 -8.23 19.65
C GLY A 14 3.89 -7.52 20.47
N GLU A 15 5.02 -8.18 20.70
CA GLU A 15 6.19 -7.59 21.34
C GLU A 15 6.52 -6.23 20.71
N ARG A 16 6.77 -5.23 21.57
CA ARG A 16 7.13 -3.87 21.15
C ARG A 16 8.52 -3.95 20.50
N GLN A 17 8.57 -4.01 19.16
CA GLN A 17 9.84 -4.00 18.45
C GLN A 17 10.47 -2.60 18.48
N ALA A 18 11.79 -2.56 18.30
CA ALA A 18 12.59 -1.34 18.35
C ALA A 18 12.04 -0.25 17.42
N GLU A 19 12.03 0.97 17.92
CA GLU A 19 11.65 2.16 17.18
C GLU A 19 12.49 2.32 15.92
N LYS A 20 11.83 2.54 14.78
CA LYS A 20 12.49 2.86 13.51
C LYS A 20 12.41 4.36 13.28
N ILE A 21 13.57 4.96 13.03
CA ILE A 21 13.70 6.39 12.75
C ILE A 21 14.09 6.56 11.28
N SER A 22 13.37 7.43 10.60
CA SER A 22 13.65 7.86 9.23
C SER A 22 13.76 9.38 9.19
N TYR A 23 14.62 9.89 8.31
CA TYR A 23 14.86 11.32 8.11
C TYR A 23 14.47 11.68 6.68
N SER A 24 13.73 12.77 6.49
CA SER A 24 13.54 13.36 5.17
C SER A 24 14.66 14.35 4.85
N ASN A 25 14.90 14.58 3.57
CA ASN A 25 15.87 15.56 3.12
C ASN A 25 15.44 17.01 3.34
N THR A 26 14.22 17.28 3.81
CA THR A 26 13.75 18.60 4.23
C THR A 26 13.81 18.81 5.75
N GLY A 27 14.35 17.80 6.46
CA GLY A 27 14.67 17.85 7.88
C GLY A 27 13.58 17.33 8.81
N HIS A 28 12.53 16.68 8.30
CA HIS A 28 11.54 16.01 9.13
C HIS A 28 12.08 14.68 9.66
N ILE A 29 11.70 14.32 10.88
CA ILE A 29 12.05 13.07 11.55
C ILE A 29 10.77 12.27 11.74
N PHE A 30 10.77 11.04 11.21
CA PHE A 30 9.65 10.13 11.30
C PHE A 30 10.01 8.98 12.24
N HIS A 31 9.24 8.89 13.31
CA HIS A 31 9.27 7.79 14.25
C HIS A 31 8.18 6.80 13.84
N SER A 32 8.55 5.53 13.68
CA SER A 32 7.59 4.45 13.49
C SER A 32 7.76 3.45 14.62
N THR A 33 6.63 3.18 15.27
CA THR A 33 6.50 2.09 16.23
C THR A 33 5.82 0.92 15.55
N GLU A 34 6.33 -0.30 15.74
CA GLU A 34 5.73 -1.49 15.15
C GLU A 34 4.55 -2.01 15.98
N ASN A 35 3.59 -1.14 16.28
CA ASN A 35 2.35 -1.55 16.95
C ASN A 35 1.56 -2.46 16.02
N LYS A 36 1.42 -3.73 16.42
CA LYS A 36 0.70 -4.74 15.63
C LYS A 36 -0.76 -4.83 16.03
N ALA A 37 -1.65 -4.82 15.06
CA ALA A 37 -3.09 -5.05 15.24
C ALA A 37 -3.58 -6.24 14.43
N GLY A 38 -4.58 -6.94 14.96
CA GLY A 38 -5.26 -8.02 14.26
C GLY A 38 -6.31 -7.45 13.29
N VAL A 39 -6.31 -7.95 12.06
CA VAL A 39 -7.34 -7.66 11.04
C VAL A 39 -7.95 -8.95 10.55
N ARG A 40 -9.25 -8.92 10.27
CA ARG A 40 -9.96 -10.02 9.58
C ARG A 40 -10.19 -9.63 8.13
N ILE A 41 -9.68 -10.45 7.22
CA ILE A 41 -9.86 -10.32 5.79
C ILE A 41 -10.95 -11.28 5.35
N TYR A 42 -11.92 -10.74 4.61
CA TYR A 42 -12.97 -11.48 3.93
C TYR A 42 -12.74 -11.32 2.43
N VAL A 43 -12.62 -12.43 1.70
CA VAL A 43 -12.52 -12.42 0.24
C VAL A 43 -13.79 -13.00 -0.32
N LEU A 44 -14.49 -12.20 -1.12
CA LEU A 44 -15.71 -12.59 -1.81
C LEU A 44 -15.33 -12.93 -3.26
N GLY A 45 -15.70 -14.13 -3.71
CA GLY A 45 -15.55 -14.59 -5.09
C GLY A 45 -16.47 -13.85 -6.09
N PRO A 46 -16.44 -14.23 -7.38
CA PRO A 46 -16.15 -15.58 -7.86
C PRO A 46 -14.67 -15.83 -8.12
N PHE A 47 -14.21 -17.06 -7.90
CA PHE A 47 -12.82 -17.46 -8.13
C PHE A 47 -12.63 -18.24 -9.45
N LYS A 48 -13.69 -18.42 -10.26
CA LYS A 48 -13.65 -18.78 -11.70
C LYS A 48 -14.92 -18.34 -12.46
N ALA A 49 -14.74 -17.67 -13.60
CA ALA A 49 -15.68 -17.39 -14.72
C ALA A 49 -17.07 -16.76 -14.39
N PRO A 50 -17.72 -16.06 -15.35
CA PRO A 50 -19.01 -15.39 -15.15
C PRO A 50 -20.17 -16.32 -14.71
N ASP A 51 -19.98 -17.63 -14.84
CA ASP A 51 -21.02 -18.65 -14.77
C ASP A 51 -21.19 -19.25 -13.37
N GLN A 52 -20.41 -18.79 -12.37
CA GLN A 52 -20.56 -19.20 -10.96
C GLN A 52 -21.63 -18.37 -10.24
N GLU A 53 -22.80 -18.96 -10.01
CA GLU A 53 -23.94 -18.32 -9.31
C GLU A 53 -23.70 -18.03 -7.81
N LYS A 54 -22.71 -18.67 -7.17
CA LYS A 54 -22.48 -18.52 -5.72
C LYS A 54 -21.12 -17.91 -5.42
N ALA A 55 -21.14 -16.74 -4.76
CA ALA A 55 -19.95 -16.11 -4.22
C ALA A 55 -19.35 -16.97 -3.08
N GLU A 56 -18.10 -17.42 -3.26
CA GLU A 56 -17.34 -18.09 -2.21
C GLU A 56 -16.78 -17.05 -1.24
N ILE A 57 -16.86 -17.30 0.07
CA ILE A 57 -16.31 -16.41 1.10
C ILE A 57 -15.11 -17.10 1.77
N LYS A 58 -13.91 -16.56 1.58
CA LYS A 58 -12.70 -16.99 2.30
C LYS A 58 -12.38 -16.01 3.41
N ARG A 59 -11.94 -16.52 4.57
CA ARG A 59 -11.68 -15.73 5.78
C ARG A 59 -10.25 -15.97 6.29
N LYS A 60 -9.56 -14.91 6.70
CA LYS A 60 -8.24 -15.02 7.36
C LYS A 60 -8.06 -13.91 8.39
N GLN A 61 -7.42 -14.25 9.52
CA GLN A 61 -6.93 -13.26 10.47
C GLN A 61 -5.42 -13.09 10.30
N VAL A 62 -4.96 -11.85 10.31
CA VAL A 62 -3.58 -11.42 10.04
C VAL A 62 -3.19 -10.33 11.03
N MET A 63 -1.89 -10.26 11.35
CA MET A 63 -1.33 -9.17 12.14
C MET A 63 -0.70 -8.14 11.20
N ILE A 64 -1.05 -6.87 11.37
CA ILE A 64 -0.58 -5.74 10.57
C ILE A 64 0.01 -4.66 11.46
N THR A 65 0.75 -3.71 10.90
CA THR A 65 1.33 -2.57 11.62
C THR A 65 0.46 -1.35 11.31
N GLU A 66 -0.32 -0.88 12.29
CA GLU A 66 -1.35 0.14 12.03
C GLU A 66 -0.78 1.44 11.48
N GLU A 67 0.36 1.89 12.02
CA GLU A 67 1.01 3.14 11.61
C GLU A 67 1.46 3.12 10.16
N LEU A 68 1.91 1.95 9.67
CA LEU A 68 2.32 1.82 8.27
C LEU A 68 1.12 1.97 7.34
N LEU A 69 0.01 1.28 7.65
CA LEU A 69 -1.19 1.40 6.82
C LEU A 69 -1.82 2.79 6.91
N ALA A 70 -1.77 3.43 8.08
CA ALA A 70 -2.26 4.80 8.26
C ALA A 70 -1.43 5.83 7.47
N ALA A 71 -0.16 5.55 7.15
CA ALA A 71 0.64 6.44 6.30
C ALA A 71 0.10 6.55 4.87
N GLY A 72 -0.61 5.50 4.40
CA GLY A 72 -1.30 5.49 3.11
C GLY A 72 -0.39 5.37 1.89
N LEU A 73 -0.94 4.79 0.82
CA LEU A 73 -0.25 4.70 -0.48
C LEU A 73 -0.59 5.83 -1.44
N ASN A 74 -1.51 6.72 -1.07
CA ASN A 74 -1.91 7.89 -1.84
C ASN A 74 -0.85 9.00 -1.88
N GLY A 75 0.08 9.04 -0.92
CA GLY A 75 1.15 10.04 -0.90
C GLY A 75 2.06 9.99 -2.12
N LEU A 76 2.46 8.79 -2.57
CA LEU A 76 3.28 8.62 -3.77
C LEU A 76 2.69 9.29 -5.02
N PRO A 77 1.46 8.95 -5.44
CA PRO A 77 0.91 9.57 -6.63
C PRO A 77 0.63 11.06 -6.44
N ILE A 78 0.34 11.53 -5.23
CA ILE A 78 0.20 12.97 -4.94
C ILE A 78 1.52 13.70 -5.18
N ILE A 79 2.64 13.19 -4.64
CA ILE A 79 3.97 13.77 -4.86
C ILE A 79 4.31 13.77 -6.36
N GLY A 80 4.10 12.64 -7.05
CA GLY A 80 4.37 12.53 -8.49
C GLY A 80 3.55 13.51 -9.33
N LEU A 81 2.27 13.73 -8.98
CA LEU A 81 1.43 14.74 -9.64
C LEU A 81 1.89 16.18 -9.36
N LYS A 82 2.27 16.50 -8.11
CA LYS A 82 2.82 17.82 -7.76
C LYS A 82 4.10 18.12 -8.53
N MET A 83 5.00 17.14 -8.60
CA MET A 83 6.25 17.24 -9.36
C MET A 83 5.99 17.42 -10.86
N ARG A 84 5.08 16.63 -11.44
CA ARG A 84 4.72 16.74 -12.87
C ARG A 84 4.10 18.09 -13.21
N GLY A 85 3.14 18.56 -12.41
CA GLY A 85 2.47 19.84 -12.65
C GLY A 85 3.44 21.02 -12.70
N MET A 86 4.49 20.98 -11.89
CA MET A 86 5.54 22.01 -11.88
C MET A 86 6.60 21.84 -12.97
N GLN A 87 6.97 20.62 -13.36
CA GLN A 87 7.82 20.41 -14.55
C GLN A 87 7.18 20.97 -15.82
N MET A 88 5.85 20.95 -15.87
CA MET A 88 5.06 21.54 -16.95
C MET A 88 4.87 23.06 -16.80
N ASN A 89 5.33 23.67 -15.70
CA ASN A 89 5.26 25.11 -15.50
C ASN A 89 6.52 25.80 -16.08
N PRO A 90 6.41 26.54 -17.19
CA PRO A 90 7.57 27.17 -17.84
C PRO A 90 8.25 28.26 -17.00
N ALA A 91 7.59 28.75 -15.93
CA ALA A 91 8.20 29.71 -15.00
C ALA A 91 9.06 29.05 -13.92
N ALA A 92 8.88 27.76 -13.66
CA ALA A 92 9.65 27.02 -12.67
C ALA A 92 11.04 26.68 -13.25
N LYS A 93 12.05 27.52 -13.00
CA LYS A 93 13.45 27.27 -13.38
C LYS A 93 14.12 26.10 -12.62
N ILE A 94 13.34 25.16 -12.09
CA ILE A 94 13.80 24.06 -11.26
C ILE A 94 13.71 22.78 -12.10
N LYS A 95 14.88 22.21 -12.44
CA LYS A 95 14.95 21.03 -13.33
C LYS A 95 14.69 19.70 -12.61
N THR A 96 14.98 19.62 -11.32
CA THR A 96 14.87 18.38 -10.54
C THR A 96 14.54 18.69 -9.09
N VAL A 97 13.52 18.03 -8.58
CA VAL A 97 13.24 17.97 -7.14
C VAL A 97 13.55 16.55 -6.71
N ASN A 98 14.41 16.41 -5.72
CA ASN A 98 14.62 15.13 -5.07
C ASN A 98 13.90 15.19 -3.73
N ILE A 99 12.86 14.39 -3.53
CA ILE A 99 12.30 14.15 -2.20
C ILE A 99 12.77 12.76 -1.80
N SER A 100 13.46 12.68 -0.68
CA SER A 100 14.14 11.46 -0.24
C SER A 100 13.96 11.25 1.25
N VAL A 101 13.72 10.00 1.63
CA VAL A 101 13.69 9.57 3.02
C VAL A 101 14.72 8.47 3.21
N ARG A 102 15.52 8.55 4.28
CA ARG A 102 16.54 7.54 4.58
C ARG A 102 16.74 7.34 6.09
N PRO A 103 17.35 6.22 6.54
CA PRO A 103 17.58 5.94 7.97
C PRO A 103 18.65 6.82 8.63
N LYS A 104 19.36 7.66 7.87
CA LYS A 104 20.44 8.52 8.34
C LYS A 104 20.09 10.00 8.12
N PRO A 105 20.44 10.90 9.05
CA PRO A 105 20.23 12.33 8.87
C PRO A 105 20.84 12.88 7.58
N PHE A 106 20.25 13.94 7.03
CA PHE A 106 20.81 14.71 5.92
C PHE A 106 21.72 15.84 6.44
N PRO A 107 22.73 16.28 5.66
CA PRO A 107 23.49 17.49 5.96
C PRO A 107 22.59 18.72 6.09
N GLU A 108 22.90 19.65 6.99
CA GLU A 108 22.06 20.83 7.26
C GLU A 108 21.94 21.77 6.06
N ASP A 109 23.02 21.94 5.30
CA ASP A 109 23.06 22.74 4.06
C ASP A 109 22.12 22.15 2.99
N GLN A 110 22.09 20.82 2.89
CA GLN A 110 21.14 20.12 2.03
C GLN A 110 19.70 20.31 2.53
N ILE A 111 19.46 20.18 3.84
CA ILE A 111 18.12 20.32 4.43
C ILE A 111 17.50 21.68 4.11
N GLU A 112 18.26 22.75 4.24
CA GLU A 112 17.74 24.10 3.99
C GLU A 112 17.38 24.30 2.51
N ALA A 113 18.25 23.86 1.60
CA ALA A 113 17.98 23.94 0.15
C ALA A 113 16.77 23.09 -0.27
N ASP A 114 16.67 21.87 0.24
CA ASP A 114 15.59 20.94 -0.08
C ASP A 114 14.25 21.39 0.55
N ARG A 115 14.27 22.01 1.74
CA ARG A 115 13.06 22.55 2.39
C ARG A 115 12.47 23.71 1.60
N GLN A 116 13.29 24.65 1.14
CA GLN A 116 12.82 25.75 0.30
C GLN A 116 12.22 25.23 -1.00
N THR A 117 12.88 24.23 -1.59
CA THR A 117 12.40 23.53 -2.78
C THR A 117 11.04 22.89 -2.46
N ALA A 118 10.93 22.01 -1.47
CA ALA A 118 9.69 21.33 -1.08
C ALA A 118 8.51 22.29 -0.83
N ALA A 119 8.75 23.42 -0.16
CA ALA A 119 7.75 24.46 0.06
C ALA A 119 7.22 25.05 -1.25
N LEU A 120 8.08 25.30 -2.24
CA LEU A 120 7.67 25.75 -3.57
C LEU A 120 6.75 24.73 -4.26
N PHE A 121 7.02 23.43 -4.11
CA PHE A 121 6.21 22.34 -4.67
C PHE A 121 4.98 21.99 -3.84
N GLY A 122 4.72 22.68 -2.73
CA GLY A 122 3.64 22.38 -1.81
C GLY A 122 3.74 20.96 -1.23
N ILE A 123 4.96 20.44 -1.11
CA ILE A 123 5.23 19.16 -0.46
C ILE A 123 5.13 19.39 1.04
N THR A 124 4.28 18.61 1.70
CA THR A 124 4.01 18.72 3.13
C THR A 124 4.71 17.60 3.89
N GLU A 125 4.88 17.78 5.20
CA GLU A 125 5.36 16.71 6.09
C GLU A 125 4.51 15.42 5.95
N SER A 126 3.20 15.57 5.72
CA SER A 126 2.30 14.43 5.50
C SER A 126 2.63 13.67 4.22
N ASP A 127 3.00 14.37 3.13
CA ASP A 127 3.41 13.74 1.88
C ASP A 127 4.70 12.93 2.10
N GLU A 128 5.67 13.51 2.80
CA GLU A 128 6.95 12.86 3.09
C GLU A 128 6.82 11.70 4.07
N ARG A 129 5.93 11.80 5.06
CA ARG A 129 5.59 10.68 5.94
C ARG A 129 4.99 9.52 5.15
N ALA A 130 4.09 9.80 4.20
CA ALA A 130 3.54 8.79 3.32
C ALA A 130 4.63 8.14 2.45
N LEU A 131 5.56 8.94 1.90
CA LEU A 131 6.73 8.44 1.17
C LEU A 131 7.61 7.53 2.04
N ALA A 132 7.91 7.94 3.27
CA ALA A 132 8.66 7.15 4.25
C ALA A 132 8.01 5.79 4.53
N GLY A 133 6.68 5.79 4.66
CA GLY A 133 5.88 4.59 4.93
C GLY A 133 5.67 3.69 3.73
N THR A 134 5.88 4.17 2.50
CA THR A 134 5.39 3.47 1.30
C THR A 134 6.02 2.09 1.11
N GLY A 135 7.34 1.98 1.15
CA GLY A 135 8.04 0.69 0.98
C GLY A 135 7.55 -0.37 1.97
N PRO A 136 7.62 -0.10 3.29
CA PRO A 136 7.09 -1.00 4.31
C PRO A 136 5.59 -1.32 4.15
N THR A 137 4.78 -0.33 3.78
CA THR A 137 3.33 -0.50 3.56
C THR A 137 3.02 -1.42 2.40
N LEU A 138 3.73 -1.27 1.27
CA LEU A 138 3.59 -2.15 0.10
C LEU A 138 4.00 -3.58 0.43
N MET A 139 5.11 -3.76 1.15
CA MET A 139 5.53 -5.09 1.61
C MET A 139 4.49 -5.73 2.53
N GLN A 140 3.90 -4.96 3.45
CA GLN A 140 2.84 -5.45 4.32
C GLN A 140 1.59 -5.81 3.52
N PHE A 141 1.15 -4.96 2.59
CA PHE A 141 0.02 -5.23 1.71
C PHE A 141 0.21 -6.52 0.88
N PHE A 142 1.38 -6.72 0.26
CA PHE A 142 1.67 -7.97 -0.47
C PHE A 142 1.79 -9.19 0.45
N SER A 143 2.30 -9.01 1.68
CA SER A 143 2.27 -10.06 2.70
C SER A 143 0.84 -10.46 3.06
N LEU A 144 -0.10 -9.50 3.11
CA LEU A 144 -1.51 -9.79 3.37
C LEU A 144 -2.14 -10.58 2.22
N ILE A 145 -1.88 -10.19 0.97
CA ILE A 145 -2.37 -10.90 -0.21
C ILE A 145 -1.89 -12.35 -0.21
N THR A 146 -0.58 -12.56 -0.01
CA THR A 146 0.02 -13.90 -0.06
C THR A 146 -0.37 -14.80 1.12
N ALA A 147 -0.75 -14.23 2.26
CA ALA A 147 -1.25 -14.96 3.43
C ALA A 147 -2.75 -15.29 3.37
N THR A 148 -3.49 -14.72 2.41
CA THR A 148 -4.95 -14.85 2.32
C THR A 148 -5.35 -15.98 1.36
N PRO A 149 -6.03 -17.05 1.83
CA PRO A 149 -6.46 -18.15 0.98
C PRO A 149 -7.31 -17.67 -0.19
N GLY A 150 -7.08 -18.23 -1.38
CA GLY A 150 -7.74 -17.83 -2.63
C GLY A 150 -7.06 -16.67 -3.35
N LEU A 151 -6.57 -15.64 -2.64
CA LEU A 151 -5.82 -14.55 -3.27
C LEU A 151 -4.44 -15.02 -3.75
N THR A 152 -3.77 -15.88 -2.98
CA THR A 152 -2.46 -16.43 -3.36
C THR A 152 -2.52 -17.21 -4.67
N ASP A 153 -3.58 -18.01 -4.88
CA ASP A 153 -3.72 -18.82 -6.10
C ASP A 153 -4.10 -17.97 -7.32
N MET A 154 -4.92 -16.93 -7.13
CA MET A 154 -5.18 -15.93 -8.18
C MET A 154 -3.95 -15.12 -8.53
N LEU A 155 -3.11 -14.78 -7.54
CA LEU A 155 -1.87 -14.06 -7.80
C LEU A 155 -0.88 -14.95 -8.58
N LYS A 156 -0.80 -16.25 -8.27
CA LYS A 156 0.01 -17.21 -9.04
C LYS A 156 -0.43 -17.31 -10.51
N SER A 157 -1.70 -17.07 -10.85
CA SER A 157 -2.14 -17.15 -12.25
C SER A 157 -1.71 -15.96 -13.11
N VAL A 158 -1.26 -14.87 -12.50
CA VAL A 158 -0.86 -13.64 -13.20
C VAL A 158 0.63 -13.30 -13.06
N ILE A 159 1.33 -13.94 -12.12
CA ILE A 159 2.77 -13.73 -11.93
C ILE A 159 3.57 -14.50 -12.98
N ASP A 160 4.45 -13.80 -13.69
CA ASP A 160 5.34 -14.34 -14.72
C ASP A 160 6.70 -14.77 -14.16
N VAL A 161 6.71 -15.39 -12.98
CA VAL A 161 7.90 -16.05 -12.42
C VAL A 161 7.53 -17.35 -11.71
N PRO A 162 8.45 -18.34 -11.64
CA PRO A 162 8.23 -19.53 -10.84
C PRO A 162 8.06 -19.14 -9.37
N PHE A 163 6.87 -19.36 -8.81
CA PHE A 163 6.56 -19.11 -7.40
C PHE A 163 7.57 -19.79 -6.45
N TRP A 164 8.19 -20.89 -6.90
CA TRP A 164 9.26 -21.60 -6.21
C TRP A 164 10.52 -20.75 -5.98
N SER A 165 10.82 -19.74 -6.80
CA SER A 165 11.94 -18.80 -6.56
C SER A 165 11.68 -17.86 -5.37
N ILE A 166 10.40 -17.60 -5.06
CA ILE A 166 9.96 -16.82 -3.89
C ILE A 166 9.99 -17.69 -2.62
N LEU A 167 9.71 -19.00 -2.73
CA LEU A 167 9.70 -19.95 -1.61
C LEU A 167 11.07 -20.57 -1.28
N ASN A 168 11.92 -20.85 -2.26
CA ASN A 168 13.23 -21.49 -2.06
C ASN A 168 14.31 -20.52 -1.56
N SER A 169 14.06 -19.21 -1.57
CA SER A 169 14.96 -18.22 -0.99
C SER A 169 14.70 -18.09 0.51
N GLY A 170 14.98 -19.18 1.26
CA GLY A 170 14.95 -19.21 2.73
C GLY A 170 15.76 -18.10 3.42
N LEU A 171 16.44 -17.25 2.65
CA LEU A 171 16.93 -15.93 3.01
C LEU A 171 16.44 -14.91 1.95
N LYS A 172 15.44 -14.10 2.33
CA LYS A 172 15.05 -12.82 1.71
C LYS A 172 15.06 -12.80 0.16
N PRO A 173 13.93 -13.09 -0.53
CA PRO A 173 13.87 -12.90 -1.98
C PRO A 173 14.29 -11.47 -2.34
N ASN A 174 15.16 -11.33 -3.34
CA ASN A 174 15.57 -10.03 -3.87
C ASN A 174 14.39 -9.44 -4.69
N ILE A 175 13.43 -8.90 -3.95
CA ILE A 175 12.25 -8.21 -4.47
C ILE A 175 12.59 -6.72 -4.53
N ASP A 176 12.68 -6.20 -5.74
CA ASP A 176 12.71 -4.77 -6.04
C ASP A 176 11.28 -4.34 -6.40
N LEU A 177 10.88 -3.16 -5.94
CA LEU A 177 9.63 -2.54 -6.35
C LEU A 177 9.92 -1.24 -7.07
N ARG A 178 9.68 -1.23 -8.38
CA ARG A 178 9.81 -0.02 -9.19
C ARG A 178 8.47 0.68 -9.30
N THR A 179 8.43 1.96 -8.97
CA THR A 179 7.28 2.82 -9.28
C THR A 179 7.39 3.29 -10.72
N ILE A 180 6.33 3.14 -11.51
CA ILE A 180 6.29 3.65 -12.88
C ILE A 180 5.65 5.04 -12.83
N PRO A 181 6.26 6.07 -13.47
CA PRO A 181 5.75 7.44 -13.46
C PRO A 181 4.48 7.56 -14.32
N PHE A 182 3.37 7.08 -13.78
CA PHE A 182 2.04 7.12 -14.38
C PHE A 182 1.00 7.42 -13.30
N GLU A 183 1.23 8.50 -12.57
CA GLU A 183 0.29 9.02 -11.61
C GLU A 183 -0.84 9.73 -12.36
N LYS A 184 -2.09 9.37 -12.04
CA LYS A 184 -3.28 10.08 -12.52
C LYS A 184 -4.36 10.04 -11.46
N GLU A 185 -5.15 11.10 -11.42
CA GLU A 185 -6.43 11.08 -10.71
C GLU A 185 -7.43 10.26 -11.55
N ILE A 186 -8.21 9.40 -10.88
CA ILE A 186 -9.25 8.57 -11.50
C ILE A 186 -10.60 8.83 -10.82
N THR A 187 -11.69 8.60 -11.55
CA THR A 187 -13.04 8.91 -11.06
C THR A 187 -13.56 7.87 -10.08
N GLY A 188 -14.27 8.33 -9.04
CA GLY A 188 -14.83 7.47 -7.99
C GLY A 188 -16.05 6.64 -8.36
N GLU A 189 -16.72 6.99 -9.46
CA GLU A 189 -17.91 6.29 -9.94
C GLU A 189 -17.65 4.79 -10.17
N ARG A 190 -16.50 4.45 -10.77
CA ARG A 190 -16.10 3.06 -11.02
C ARG A 190 -15.86 2.23 -9.75
N TRP A 191 -15.74 2.89 -8.61
CA TRP A 191 -15.43 2.29 -7.31
C TRP A 191 -16.60 2.34 -6.33
N SER A 192 -17.79 2.75 -6.78
CA SER A 192 -18.95 2.98 -5.90
C SER A 192 -18.67 3.97 -4.77
N LEU A 193 -17.79 4.94 -5.01
CA LEU A 193 -17.45 6.01 -4.07
C LEU A 193 -18.08 7.34 -4.51
N PRO A 194 -18.32 8.29 -3.57
CA PRO A 194 -18.82 9.61 -3.93
C PRO A 194 -17.94 10.28 -4.99
N LEU A 195 -18.54 10.98 -5.96
CA LEU A 195 -17.84 11.63 -7.09
C LEU A 195 -16.73 12.59 -6.65
N ALA A 196 -16.89 13.24 -5.50
CA ALA A 196 -15.89 14.15 -4.93
C ALA A 196 -14.68 13.43 -4.31
N THR A 197 -14.68 12.10 -4.25
CA THR A 197 -13.57 11.33 -3.69
C THR A 197 -12.40 11.34 -4.65
N LYS A 198 -11.28 11.90 -4.22
CA LYS A 198 -10.02 11.84 -4.97
C LYS A 198 -9.45 10.44 -4.88
N ILE A 199 -9.25 9.82 -6.04
CA ILE A 199 -8.64 8.51 -6.17
C ILE A 199 -7.46 8.65 -7.11
N PHE A 200 -6.35 8.02 -6.75
CA PHE A 200 -5.14 8.04 -7.54
C PHE A 200 -4.79 6.66 -8.05
N ALA A 201 -4.27 6.59 -9.27
CA ALA A 201 -3.62 5.41 -9.79
C ALA A 201 -2.14 5.42 -9.40
N LEU A 202 -1.70 4.36 -8.73
CA LEU A 202 -0.30 4.09 -8.44
C LEU A 202 0.14 2.86 -9.23
N LEU A 203 1.09 3.02 -10.16
CA LEU A 203 1.62 1.92 -10.96
C LEU A 203 2.92 1.41 -10.37
N LEU A 204 2.98 0.10 -10.16
CA LEU A 204 4.09 -0.60 -9.58
C LEU A 204 4.50 -1.76 -10.48
N GLU A 205 5.80 -2.01 -10.51
CA GLU A 205 6.44 -3.10 -11.21
C GLU A 205 7.25 -3.89 -10.18
N PRO A 206 6.65 -4.90 -9.51
CA PRO A 206 7.38 -5.85 -8.71
C PRO A 206 8.39 -6.62 -9.58
N ARG A 207 9.65 -6.61 -9.17
CA ARG A 207 10.75 -7.30 -9.83
C ARG A 207 11.36 -8.33 -8.92
N ILE A 208 11.54 -9.54 -9.43
CA ILE A 208 12.14 -10.65 -8.72
C ILE A 208 13.44 -11.00 -9.41
N ALA A 209 14.55 -10.95 -8.67
CA ALA A 209 15.90 -11.13 -9.21
C ALA A 209 16.18 -10.23 -10.44
N GLY A 210 15.72 -8.97 -10.37
CA GLY A 210 15.89 -7.97 -11.43
C GLY A 210 14.99 -8.14 -12.65
N LYS A 211 14.13 -9.16 -12.70
CA LYS A 211 13.14 -9.36 -13.78
C LYS A 211 11.77 -8.90 -13.35
N SER A 212 11.09 -8.15 -14.21
CA SER A 212 9.68 -7.78 -14.01
C SER A 212 8.86 -9.05 -13.87
N SER A 213 8.08 -9.12 -12.79
CA SER A 213 7.29 -10.31 -12.44
C SER A 213 5.79 -10.05 -12.53
N LEU A 214 5.40 -8.79 -12.41
CA LEU A 214 4.03 -8.32 -12.45
C LEU A 214 4.02 -6.85 -12.86
N LEU A 215 2.99 -6.42 -13.56
CA LEU A 215 2.58 -5.02 -13.60
C LEU A 215 1.31 -4.89 -12.79
N CYS A 216 1.30 -4.00 -11.79
CA CYS A 216 0.10 -3.73 -11.02
C CYS A 216 -0.21 -2.25 -10.94
N GLN A 217 -1.50 -1.95 -11.03
CA GLN A 217 -2.07 -0.65 -10.78
C GLN A 217 -2.93 -0.74 -9.53
N LEU A 218 -2.57 0.05 -8.52
CA LEU A 218 -3.39 0.23 -7.34
C LEU A 218 -4.28 1.46 -7.53
N ALA A 219 -5.55 1.34 -7.19
CA ALA A 219 -6.42 2.49 -6.94
C ALA A 219 -6.32 2.82 -5.45
N VAL A 220 -5.83 4.02 -5.14
CA VAL A 220 -5.52 4.45 -3.77
C VAL A 220 -6.24 5.75 -3.44
N ILE A 221 -6.69 5.85 -2.20
CA ILE A 221 -7.31 7.03 -1.60
C ILE A 221 -6.60 7.40 -0.30
N ASP A 222 -6.99 8.52 0.28
CA ASP A 222 -6.63 8.84 1.65
C ASP A 222 -7.01 7.70 2.62
N PRO A 223 -6.06 7.17 3.43
CA PRO A 223 -6.26 5.99 4.28
C PRO A 223 -7.14 6.31 5.49
N ARG A 224 -8.43 6.47 5.25
CA ARG A 224 -9.48 6.69 6.26
C ARG A 224 -10.42 5.49 6.34
N PRO A 225 -11.12 5.27 7.47
CA PRO A 225 -12.16 4.25 7.53
C PRO A 225 -13.15 4.35 6.36
N PRO A 226 -13.55 3.22 5.72
CA PRO A 226 -13.22 1.83 6.05
C PRO A 226 -11.95 1.28 5.34
N PHE A 227 -11.10 2.11 4.75
CA PHE A 227 -9.94 1.70 3.94
C PHE A 227 -8.58 1.94 4.61
N GLN A 228 -8.59 2.39 5.87
CA GLN A 228 -7.36 2.60 6.63
C GLN A 228 -6.53 1.31 6.75
N THR A 229 -7.16 0.16 6.95
CA THR A 229 -6.43 -1.11 7.11
C THR A 229 -6.06 -1.79 5.78
N SER A 230 -6.31 -1.13 4.64
CA SER A 230 -5.72 -1.44 3.34
C SER A 230 -4.75 -0.36 2.85
N ALA A 231 -4.29 0.53 3.72
CA ALA A 231 -3.48 1.69 3.36
C ALA A 231 -4.10 2.59 2.30
N GLY A 232 -5.43 2.68 2.30
CA GLY A 232 -6.19 3.44 1.32
C GLY A 232 -6.32 2.73 -0.03
N VAL A 233 -5.85 1.50 -0.19
CA VAL A 233 -6.09 0.71 -1.41
C VAL A 233 -7.56 0.31 -1.47
N ILE A 234 -8.24 0.72 -2.53
CA ILE A 234 -9.64 0.36 -2.81
C ILE A 234 -9.76 -0.64 -3.97
N GLY A 235 -8.67 -0.84 -4.72
CA GLY A 235 -8.57 -1.93 -5.64
C GLY A 235 -7.22 -2.08 -6.31
N LEU A 236 -7.10 -3.18 -7.04
CA LEU A 236 -5.90 -3.63 -7.69
C LEU A 236 -6.28 -4.19 -9.05
N ALA A 237 -5.57 -3.75 -10.09
CA ALA A 237 -5.51 -4.44 -11.36
C ALA A 237 -4.07 -4.96 -11.53
N ALA A 238 -3.90 -6.21 -11.91
CA ALA A 238 -2.58 -6.80 -12.11
C ALA A 238 -2.58 -7.77 -13.29
N GLY A 239 -1.45 -7.83 -13.99
CA GLY A 239 -1.23 -8.74 -15.11
C GLY A 239 0.25 -9.03 -15.31
N ALA A 240 0.53 -10.00 -16.18
CA ALA A 240 1.90 -10.32 -16.55
C ALA A 240 2.57 -9.13 -17.24
N PRO A 241 3.90 -8.95 -17.09
CA PRO A 241 4.62 -7.82 -17.68
C PRO A 241 4.57 -7.77 -19.21
N ASP A 242 4.40 -8.91 -19.87
CA ASP A 242 4.31 -9.00 -21.33
C ASP A 242 2.91 -8.67 -21.87
N GLY A 243 1.95 -8.38 -20.99
CA GLY A 243 0.56 -8.10 -21.31
C GLY A 243 -0.23 -9.33 -21.77
N LYS A 244 0.34 -10.53 -21.68
CA LYS A 244 -0.31 -11.79 -22.05
C LYS A 244 -0.83 -12.48 -20.80
N GLY A 245 -1.95 -13.18 -20.94
CA GLY A 245 -2.56 -13.93 -19.85
C GLY A 245 -3.63 -13.14 -19.09
N PRO A 246 -4.14 -13.71 -17.98
CA PRO A 246 -5.30 -13.17 -17.29
C PRO A 246 -4.98 -11.84 -16.61
N VAL A 247 -5.95 -10.92 -16.58
CA VAL A 247 -5.91 -9.72 -15.75
C VAL A 247 -6.66 -10.01 -14.45
N LEU A 248 -5.97 -9.91 -13.33
CA LEU A 248 -6.56 -9.97 -12.01
C LEU A 248 -7.10 -8.58 -11.67
N THR A 249 -8.40 -8.48 -11.37
CA THR A 249 -8.99 -7.27 -10.80
C THR A 249 -9.59 -7.60 -9.44
N LEU A 250 -9.20 -6.83 -8.42
CA LEU A 250 -9.72 -6.93 -7.07
C LEU A 250 -10.29 -5.58 -6.66
N GLN A 251 -11.50 -5.58 -6.11
CA GLN A 251 -12.09 -4.43 -5.45
C GLN A 251 -12.18 -4.70 -3.95
N LEU A 252 -11.67 -3.77 -3.15
CA LEU A 252 -11.79 -3.80 -1.70
C LEU A 252 -13.04 -3.01 -1.33
N VAL A 253 -13.99 -3.67 -0.66
CA VAL A 253 -15.30 -3.09 -0.32
C VAL A 253 -15.28 -2.46 1.07
N ALA A 254 -14.63 -3.10 2.04
CA ALA A 254 -14.44 -2.59 3.39
C ALA A 254 -13.29 -3.32 4.08
N THR A 255 -12.67 -2.66 5.06
CA THR A 255 -11.69 -3.27 5.94
C THR A 255 -11.96 -2.86 7.38
N HIS A 256 -11.97 -3.83 8.29
CA HIS A 256 -12.31 -3.61 9.70
C HIS A 256 -11.18 -4.11 10.59
N ALA A 257 -10.78 -3.28 11.56
CA ALA A 257 -9.98 -3.75 12.68
C ALA A 257 -10.73 -4.86 13.42
N ALA A 258 -10.02 -5.89 13.87
CA ALA A 258 -10.63 -7.00 14.61
C ALA A 258 -10.93 -6.58 16.06
N VAL A 259 -11.84 -5.64 16.25
CA VAL A 259 -12.38 -5.29 17.57
C VAL A 259 -13.69 -6.06 17.72
N ASP A 260 -13.71 -7.08 18.58
CA ASP A 260 -14.90 -7.79 19.04
C ASP A 260 -15.86 -8.35 17.99
N ALA A 261 -15.44 -9.41 17.28
CA ALA A 261 -16.42 -10.26 16.61
C ALA A 261 -16.44 -11.64 17.25
N ALA A 262 -17.49 -11.89 18.04
CA ALA A 262 -17.94 -13.23 18.37
C ALA A 262 -17.97 -14.09 17.09
N PRO A 263 -17.71 -15.40 17.18
CA PRO A 263 -17.80 -16.27 16.01
C PRO A 263 -19.22 -16.20 15.47
N LEU A 264 -19.41 -15.56 14.31
CA LEU A 264 -20.62 -15.76 13.53
C LEU A 264 -20.56 -17.21 13.06
N ALA A 265 -21.52 -18.00 13.55
CA ALA A 265 -21.64 -19.41 13.33
C ALA A 265 -21.41 -19.78 11.84
N SER A 266 -20.69 -20.88 11.69
CA SER A 266 -20.25 -21.51 10.44
C SER A 266 -21.33 -21.63 9.39
#